data_AF-A0A1F9Z0X7-F1
#
_entry.id   AF-A0A1F9Z0X7-F1
#
_cell.length_a   1.000
_cell.length_b   1.000
_cell.length_c   1.000
_cell.angle_alpha   90.00
_cell.angle_beta   90.00
_cell.angle_gamma   90.00
#
_symmetry.space_group_name_H-M   'P 1'
#
loop_
_entity.id
_entity.type
_entity.pdbx_description
1 polymer ?
#
loop_
_entity_poly.entity_id
_entity_poly.type
_entity_poly.pdbx_seq_one_letter_code
_entity_poly.pdbx_strand_id
1 'polypeptide(L)'
;MEDFSSFASAHPEACDPSRVRVPGLGALPSLDGARPFELTADALASFRVEAPKDPSALPGMLKLGPEAVAFYVSFRLAPDRWGIYVREAALRTLREEYHRIVWRDLGKYADRDVSDIAERIEYSLVLDYLLAHNRVHFVVDRLAAERETRDRTARYAPYQAAWYAPAPKPVQAPEDIGNLEEAIANLEAFRSYMNPTYGDGIARLVEGRLDPRNVEEWKAFFVGGRFAVEMANLFSRQPAGWKDFAKFLNRKTSVGSTNYVRIQYSYNPDLLERGQRELARRIAGEAATGEAQPNPFRDTGSETPRVYLL
;
A
#
# COMPACT_ATOMS: atom_id res chain seq x y z
N MET A 1 15.89 -10.37 9.80
CA MET A 1 15.73 -8.93 10.03
C MET A 1 17.01 -8.23 9.70
N GLU A 2 17.01 -7.43 8.62
CA GLU A 2 18.06 -6.43 8.39
C GLU A 2 18.22 -5.60 9.67
N ASP A 3 19.47 -5.47 10.15
CA ASP A 3 19.79 -4.76 11.38
C ASP A 3 20.20 -3.32 11.08
N PHE A 4 19.30 -2.39 11.34
CA PHE A 4 19.53 -0.95 11.20
C PHE A 4 19.85 -0.24 12.53
N SER A 5 20.02 -0.98 13.63
CA SER A 5 20.22 -0.39 14.97
C SER A 5 21.42 0.56 15.05
N SER A 6 22.47 0.29 14.26
CA SER A 6 23.69 1.10 14.20
C SER A 6 23.67 2.19 13.12
N PHE A 7 22.63 2.26 12.27
CA PHE A 7 22.64 3.19 11.14
C PHE A 7 22.67 4.64 11.62
N ALA A 8 21.84 4.98 12.60
CA ALA A 8 21.76 6.35 13.13
C ALA A 8 23.05 6.80 13.84
N SER A 9 23.79 5.87 14.46
CA SER A 9 25.08 6.19 15.08
C SER A 9 26.22 6.27 14.05
N ALA A 10 26.17 5.49 12.97
CA ALA A 10 27.15 5.53 11.89
C ALA A 10 26.95 6.71 10.91
N HIS A 11 25.72 7.16 10.72
CA HIS A 11 25.32 8.19 9.75
C HIS A 11 24.38 9.26 10.37
N PRO A 12 24.82 9.97 11.43
CA PRO A 12 23.97 10.94 12.13
C PRO A 12 23.48 12.08 11.22
N GLU A 13 24.27 12.48 10.23
CA GLU A 13 23.89 13.48 9.22
C GLU A 13 22.70 13.06 8.34
N ALA A 14 22.51 11.75 8.17
CA ALA A 14 21.41 11.18 7.38
C ALA A 14 20.17 10.91 8.23
N CYS A 15 20.22 11.18 9.53
CA CYS A 15 19.18 10.87 10.52
C CYS A 15 18.66 12.09 11.28
N ASP A 16 18.90 13.31 10.78
CA ASP A 16 18.44 14.55 11.41
C ASP A 16 16.90 14.53 11.60
N PRO A 17 16.40 14.48 12.85
CA PRO A 17 14.97 14.35 13.13
C PRO A 17 14.17 15.61 12.78
N SER A 18 14.84 16.74 12.52
CA SER A 18 14.19 17.95 11.98
C SER A 18 13.95 17.87 10.48
N ARG A 19 14.63 16.94 9.79
CA ARG A 19 14.58 16.79 8.32
C ARG A 19 13.91 15.49 7.90
N VAL A 20 14.16 14.39 8.59
CA VAL A 20 13.50 13.11 8.35
C VAL A 20 12.08 13.17 8.90
N ARG A 21 11.11 12.68 8.13
CA ARG A 21 9.69 12.76 8.44
C ARG A 21 9.01 11.41 8.29
N VAL A 22 7.88 11.26 8.97
CA VAL A 22 6.95 10.18 8.66
C VAL A 22 6.17 10.57 7.40
N PRO A 23 6.17 9.74 6.34
CA PRO A 23 5.34 9.91 5.16
C PRO A 23 3.88 10.30 5.49
N GLY A 24 3.35 11.30 4.80
CA GLY A 24 1.98 11.81 4.96
C GLY A 24 1.75 12.65 6.22
N LEU A 25 2.48 12.40 7.30
CA LEU A 25 2.25 12.99 8.62
C LEU A 25 3.21 14.14 8.94
N GLY A 26 4.38 14.19 8.31
CA GLY A 26 5.33 15.30 8.42
C GLY A 26 6.12 15.37 9.73
N ALA A 27 5.71 14.63 10.77
CA ALA A 27 6.39 14.47 12.04
C ALA A 27 6.11 13.07 12.62
N LEU A 28 6.91 12.63 13.58
CA LEU A 28 6.71 11.35 14.28
C LEU A 28 5.49 11.43 15.21
N PRO A 29 4.42 10.62 15.01
CA PRO A 29 3.33 10.52 15.96
C PRO A 29 3.79 9.88 17.28
N SER A 30 3.04 10.06 18.36
CA SER A 30 3.26 9.24 19.56
C SER A 30 3.12 7.75 19.20
N LEU A 31 4.07 6.96 19.70
CA LEU A 31 4.11 5.52 19.56
C LEU A 31 3.73 4.82 20.89
N ASP A 32 3.24 5.58 21.87
CA ASP A 32 2.95 5.05 23.20
C ASP A 32 1.79 4.05 23.13
N GLY A 33 1.93 2.94 23.84
CA GLY A 33 0.97 1.83 23.79
C GLY A 33 1.10 0.90 22.58
N ALA A 34 1.99 1.21 21.62
CA ALA A 34 2.19 0.34 20.46
C ALA A 34 2.70 -1.04 20.87
N ARG A 35 2.07 -2.09 20.34
CA ARG A 35 2.43 -3.49 20.60
C ARG A 35 2.83 -4.19 19.30
N PRO A 36 3.87 -5.05 19.30
CA PRO A 36 4.19 -5.87 18.14
C PRO A 36 3.00 -6.71 17.69
N PHE A 37 2.86 -6.86 16.39
CA PHE A 37 1.86 -7.71 15.76
C PHE A 37 2.51 -8.64 14.75
N GLU A 38 2.46 -9.93 15.05
CA GLU A 38 3.02 -10.94 14.18
C GLU A 38 2.05 -11.24 13.04
N LEU A 39 2.53 -11.14 11.79
CA LEU A 39 1.75 -11.47 10.59
C LEU A 39 1.79 -12.98 10.32
N THR A 40 1.47 -13.79 11.32
CA THR A 40 1.33 -15.24 11.16
C THR A 40 -0.11 -15.60 10.80
N ALA A 41 -0.29 -16.77 10.16
CA ALA A 41 -1.62 -17.25 9.82
C ALA A 41 -2.53 -17.37 11.06
N ASP A 42 -1.98 -17.84 12.18
CA ASP A 42 -2.71 -18.01 13.44
C ASP A 42 -3.12 -16.67 14.08
N ALA A 43 -2.21 -15.69 14.06
CA ALA A 43 -2.50 -14.34 14.55
C ALA A 43 -3.61 -13.69 13.71
N LEU A 44 -3.54 -13.79 12.39
CA LEU A 44 -4.55 -13.22 11.48
C LEU A 44 -5.90 -13.95 11.57
N ALA A 45 -5.91 -15.26 11.80
CA ALA A 45 -7.14 -16.06 11.86
C ALA A 45 -8.08 -15.65 12.99
N SER A 46 -7.54 -15.13 14.09
CA SER A 46 -8.32 -14.68 15.26
C SER A 46 -8.32 -13.16 15.43
N PHE A 47 -7.64 -12.43 14.55
CA PHE A 47 -7.46 -10.98 14.70
C PHE A 47 -8.79 -10.24 14.60
N ARG A 48 -9.03 -9.38 15.59
CA ARG A 48 -10.16 -8.47 15.73
C ARG A 48 -9.69 -7.21 16.43
N VAL A 49 -10.26 -6.08 16.03
CA VAL A 49 -10.07 -4.81 16.74
C VAL A 49 -11.22 -4.59 17.71
N GLU A 50 -10.88 -4.52 19.00
CA GLU A 50 -11.85 -4.20 20.06
C GLU A 50 -12.09 -2.69 20.20
N ALA A 51 -11.13 -1.87 19.79
CA ALA A 51 -11.23 -0.41 19.86
C ALA A 51 -12.47 0.12 19.12
N PRO A 52 -13.14 1.17 19.62
CA PRO A 52 -14.23 1.82 18.89
C PRO A 52 -13.71 2.39 17.58
N LYS A 53 -14.57 2.49 16.57
CA LYS A 53 -14.18 3.04 15.27
C LYS A 53 -13.82 4.53 15.39
N ASP A 54 -12.82 4.95 14.63
CA ASP A 54 -12.40 6.34 14.52
C ASP A 54 -13.20 7.07 13.42
N PRO A 55 -14.12 8.00 13.76
CA PRO A 55 -14.91 8.72 12.77
C PRO A 55 -14.07 9.63 11.86
N SER A 56 -12.82 9.96 12.26
CA SER A 56 -11.91 10.80 11.49
C SER A 56 -11.08 10.01 10.47
N ALA A 57 -11.09 8.67 10.50
CA ALA A 57 -10.24 7.84 9.65
C ALA A 57 -10.53 8.05 8.16
N LEU A 58 -11.79 7.97 7.70
CA LEU A 58 -12.12 8.15 6.28
C LEU A 58 -11.84 9.57 5.77
N PRO A 59 -12.26 10.65 6.48
CA PRO A 59 -11.84 12.01 6.13
C PRO A 59 -10.31 12.16 6.09
N GLY A 60 -9.61 11.54 7.05
CA GLY A 60 -8.15 11.49 7.12
C GLY A 60 -7.55 10.82 5.89
N MET A 61 -8.08 9.68 5.46
CA MET A 61 -7.63 8.97 4.27
C MET A 61 -7.79 9.79 3.00
N LEU A 62 -8.87 10.57 2.87
CA LEU A 62 -9.05 11.46 1.72
C LEU A 62 -8.00 12.58 1.68
N LYS A 63 -7.54 13.05 2.84
CA LYS A 63 -6.57 14.14 2.97
C LYS A 63 -5.12 13.68 2.90
N LEU A 64 -4.78 12.62 3.63
CA LEU A 64 -3.41 12.17 3.85
C LEU A 64 -3.06 10.95 3.01
N GLY A 65 -4.05 10.12 2.66
CA GLY A 65 -3.82 8.78 2.11
C GLY A 65 -3.87 7.69 3.19
N PRO A 66 -3.40 6.49 2.88
CA PRO A 66 -3.36 5.35 3.82
C PRO A 66 -2.61 5.63 5.14
N GLU A 67 -1.76 6.64 5.15
CA GLU A 67 -1.00 7.15 6.29
C GLU A 67 -1.89 7.65 7.43
N ALA A 68 -3.17 7.95 7.16
CA ALA A 68 -4.17 8.22 8.18
C ALA A 68 -4.52 6.98 9.04
N VAL A 69 -4.34 5.78 8.49
CA VAL A 69 -4.70 4.50 9.14
C VAL A 69 -3.44 3.74 9.56
N ALA A 70 -2.43 3.69 8.71
CA ALA A 70 -1.15 3.06 9.01
C ALA A 70 0.02 3.83 8.41
N PHE A 71 1.11 3.97 9.16
CA PHE A 71 2.27 4.77 8.76
C PHE A 71 3.59 4.02 9.03
N TYR A 72 4.59 4.26 8.16
CA TYR A 72 5.95 3.74 8.34
C TYR A 72 6.80 4.70 9.20
N VAL A 73 7.44 4.16 10.23
CA VAL A 73 8.46 4.83 11.04
C VAL A 73 9.83 4.33 10.60
N SER A 74 10.66 5.26 10.12
CA SER A 74 12.03 4.99 9.69
C SER A 74 12.96 4.58 10.83
N PHE A 75 13.89 3.67 10.56
CA PHE A 75 15.02 3.35 11.45
C PHE A 75 15.93 4.55 11.74
N ARG A 76 15.84 5.62 10.95
CA ARG A 76 16.53 6.90 11.20
C ARG A 76 15.90 7.70 12.33
N LEU A 77 14.58 7.58 12.50
CA LEU A 77 13.82 8.31 13.53
C LEU A 77 13.74 7.52 14.84
N ALA A 78 13.51 6.21 14.75
CA ALA A 78 13.37 5.35 15.92
C ALA A 78 14.07 4.00 15.68
N PRO A 79 15.40 3.91 15.84
CA PRO A 79 16.19 2.71 15.51
C PRO A 79 15.75 1.42 16.20
N ASP A 80 15.17 1.51 17.40
CA ASP A 80 14.71 0.34 18.16
C ASP A 80 13.23 0.00 17.93
N ARG A 81 12.50 0.91 17.27
CA ARG A 81 11.03 0.88 17.14
C ARG A 81 10.56 1.17 15.72
N TRP A 82 11.43 1.03 14.73
CA TRP A 82 11.04 1.23 13.34
C TRP A 82 10.14 0.11 12.85
N GLY A 83 9.33 0.42 11.84
CA GLY A 83 8.33 -0.50 11.32
C GLY A 83 7.07 0.21 10.86
N ILE A 84 6.04 -0.58 10.57
CA ILE A 84 4.72 -0.11 10.16
C ILE A 84 3.82 -0.10 11.40
N TYR A 85 3.19 1.03 11.64
CA TYR A 85 2.27 1.23 12.75
C TYR A 85 0.86 1.35 12.22
N VAL A 86 -0.06 0.51 12.71
CA VAL A 86 -1.46 0.48 12.30
C VAL A 86 -2.34 0.93 13.46
N ARG A 87 -3.11 2.00 13.24
CA ARG A 87 -4.07 2.52 14.23
C ARG A 87 -5.31 1.62 14.24
N GLU A 88 -5.55 0.91 15.34
CA GLU A 88 -6.60 -0.09 15.45
C GLU A 88 -8.00 0.52 15.20
N ALA A 89 -8.31 1.65 15.83
CA ALA A 89 -9.59 2.35 15.65
C ALA A 89 -9.85 2.79 14.19
N ALA A 90 -8.81 3.22 13.48
CA ALA A 90 -8.89 3.61 12.08
C ALA A 90 -8.98 2.37 11.17
N LEU A 91 -8.25 1.29 11.50
CA LEU A 91 -8.31 0.00 10.83
C LEU A 91 -9.72 -0.58 10.88
N ARG A 92 -10.38 -0.51 12.04
CA ARG A 92 -11.79 -0.92 12.19
C ARG A 92 -12.71 -0.13 11.27
N THR A 93 -12.49 1.19 11.16
CA THR A 93 -13.29 2.05 10.28
C THR A 93 -13.14 1.67 8.81
N LEU A 94 -11.90 1.43 8.37
CA LEU A 94 -11.63 1.02 6.99
C LEU A 94 -12.19 -0.37 6.70
N ARG A 95 -12.11 -1.30 7.66
CA ARG A 95 -12.74 -2.62 7.58
C ARG A 95 -14.25 -2.51 7.40
N GLU A 96 -14.94 -1.66 8.16
CA GLU A 96 -16.39 -1.45 8.02
C GLU A 96 -16.78 -0.93 6.61
N GLU A 97 -15.94 -0.11 5.96
CA GLU A 97 -16.18 0.28 4.56
C GLU A 97 -15.96 -0.87 3.57
N TYR A 98 -14.94 -1.72 3.80
CA TYR A 98 -14.74 -2.93 3.02
C TYR A 98 -15.93 -3.88 3.18
N HIS A 99 -16.42 -4.05 4.42
CA HIS A 99 -17.65 -4.79 4.71
C HIS A 99 -18.82 -4.25 3.88
N ARG A 100 -19.00 -2.93 3.82
CA ARG A 100 -20.07 -2.32 3.01
C ARG A 100 -19.98 -2.67 1.52
N ILE A 101 -18.77 -2.72 0.96
CA ILE A 101 -18.53 -3.08 -0.45
C ILE A 101 -18.77 -4.58 -0.68
N VAL A 102 -18.14 -5.41 0.13
CA VAL A 102 -18.21 -6.87 0.06
C VAL A 102 -19.64 -7.35 0.30
N TRP A 103 -20.32 -6.85 1.33
CA TRP A 103 -21.66 -7.30 1.70
C TRP A 103 -22.78 -6.78 0.80
N ARG A 104 -22.62 -5.57 0.22
CA ARG A 104 -23.53 -5.07 -0.84
C ARG A 104 -23.59 -6.00 -2.05
N ASP A 105 -22.44 -6.54 -2.45
CA ASP A 105 -22.34 -7.38 -3.64
C ASP A 105 -22.47 -8.88 -3.33
N LEU A 106 -21.82 -9.36 -2.26
CA LEU A 106 -21.72 -10.79 -1.95
C LEU A 106 -22.77 -11.29 -0.94
N GLY A 107 -23.29 -10.43 -0.07
CA GLY A 107 -24.28 -10.82 0.95
C GLY A 107 -25.59 -11.35 0.33
N LYS A 108 -25.83 -11.08 -0.96
CA LYS A 108 -26.98 -11.58 -1.73
C LYS A 108 -26.89 -13.07 -2.06
N TYR A 109 -25.69 -13.64 -2.02
CA TYR A 109 -25.40 -15.00 -2.48
C TYR A 109 -25.12 -15.98 -1.34
N ALA A 110 -25.04 -15.49 -0.11
CA ALA A 110 -24.83 -16.30 1.08
C ALA A 110 -26.17 -16.92 1.54
N ASP A 111 -26.24 -18.25 1.50
CA ASP A 111 -27.36 -19.04 2.04
C ASP A 111 -27.21 -19.34 3.54
N ARG A 112 -26.01 -19.11 4.09
CA ARG A 112 -25.66 -19.28 5.49
C ARG A 112 -24.94 -18.04 6.01
N ASP A 113 -24.96 -17.85 7.33
CA ASP A 113 -24.18 -16.79 7.96
C ASP A 113 -22.68 -17.05 7.77
N VAL A 114 -22.00 -16.06 7.20
CA VAL A 114 -20.55 -16.04 6.98
C VAL A 114 -19.91 -14.82 7.64
N SER A 115 -20.61 -14.14 8.56
CA SER A 115 -20.12 -12.93 9.23
C SER A 115 -18.78 -13.15 9.95
N ASP A 116 -18.57 -14.35 10.52
CA ASP A 116 -17.34 -14.76 11.19
C ASP A 116 -16.13 -14.79 10.24
N ILE A 117 -16.33 -15.29 9.02
CA ILE A 117 -15.29 -15.39 7.99
C ILE A 117 -15.14 -14.08 7.22
N ALA A 118 -16.24 -13.40 6.91
CA ALA A 118 -16.26 -12.13 6.19
C ALA A 118 -15.39 -11.09 6.90
N GLU A 119 -15.55 -10.96 8.21
CA GLU A 119 -14.75 -10.03 9.01
C GLU A 119 -13.24 -10.38 8.98
N ARG A 120 -12.87 -11.68 8.93
CA ARG A 120 -11.46 -12.09 8.77
C ARG A 120 -10.92 -11.71 7.39
N ILE A 121 -11.70 -12.00 6.34
CA ILE A 121 -11.35 -11.63 4.96
C ILE A 121 -11.16 -10.11 4.86
N GLU A 122 -12.06 -9.33 5.43
CA GLU A 122 -12.00 -7.87 5.37
C GLU A 122 -10.77 -7.32 6.10
N TYR A 123 -10.46 -7.82 7.31
CA TYR A 123 -9.23 -7.42 8.00
C TYR A 123 -7.98 -7.80 7.20
N SER A 124 -7.91 -8.99 6.61
CA SER A 124 -6.79 -9.40 5.75
C SER A 124 -6.65 -8.48 4.55
N LEU A 125 -7.75 -8.20 3.84
CA LEU A 125 -7.76 -7.31 2.67
C LEU A 125 -7.28 -5.90 3.03
N VAL A 126 -7.75 -5.35 4.15
CA VAL A 126 -7.36 -4.02 4.61
C VAL A 126 -5.89 -3.99 5.04
N LEU A 127 -5.44 -4.99 5.82
CA LEU A 127 -4.05 -5.09 6.24
C LEU A 127 -3.12 -5.23 5.04
N ASP A 128 -3.45 -6.07 4.06
CA ASP A 128 -2.64 -6.22 2.84
C ASP A 128 -2.50 -4.91 2.07
N TYR A 129 -3.58 -4.12 1.97
CA TYR A 129 -3.52 -2.79 1.36
C TYR A 129 -2.59 -1.84 2.11
N LEU A 130 -2.76 -1.74 3.43
CA LEU A 130 -1.99 -0.83 4.28
C LEU A 130 -0.51 -1.23 4.34
N LEU A 131 -0.23 -2.52 4.43
CA LEU A 131 1.13 -3.06 4.48
C LEU A 131 1.84 -2.91 3.13
N ALA A 132 1.15 -3.17 2.01
CA ALA A 132 1.69 -2.92 0.68
C ALA A 132 2.05 -1.44 0.51
N HIS A 133 1.18 -0.52 0.97
CA HIS A 133 1.47 0.92 0.92
C HIS A 133 2.70 1.30 1.72
N ASN A 134 2.69 0.95 3.00
CA ASN A 134 3.74 1.38 3.91
C ASN A 134 5.08 0.69 3.69
N ARG A 135 5.08 -0.50 3.06
CA ARG A 135 6.33 -1.17 2.65
C ARG A 135 7.08 -0.37 1.59
N VAL A 136 6.41 0.37 0.71
CA VAL A 136 7.13 1.18 -0.29
C VAL A 136 8.01 2.22 0.39
N HIS A 137 7.51 2.87 1.45
CA HIS A 137 8.29 3.82 2.24
C HIS A 137 9.56 3.21 2.83
N PHE A 138 9.48 1.97 3.34
CA PHE A 138 10.65 1.24 3.79
C PHE A 138 11.64 0.96 2.66
N VAL A 139 11.17 0.53 1.48
CA VAL A 139 12.07 0.22 0.36
C VAL A 139 12.79 1.49 -0.13
N VAL A 140 12.12 2.63 -0.16
CA VAL A 140 12.72 3.95 -0.46
C VAL A 140 13.78 4.33 0.58
N ASP A 141 13.44 4.21 1.86
CA ASP A 141 14.34 4.51 2.99
C ASP A 141 15.60 3.64 2.98
N ARG A 142 15.43 2.34 2.76
CA ARG A 142 16.50 1.35 2.63
C ARG A 142 17.40 1.65 1.42
N LEU A 143 16.82 1.93 0.26
CA LEU A 143 17.59 2.29 -0.94
C LEU A 143 18.40 3.56 -0.75
N ALA A 144 17.83 4.56 -0.07
CA ALA A 144 18.55 5.78 0.28
C ALA A 144 19.73 5.47 1.23
N ALA A 145 19.50 4.66 2.26
CA ALA A 145 20.55 4.22 3.20
C ALA A 145 21.69 3.47 2.49
N GLU A 146 21.38 2.50 1.63
CA GLU A 146 22.40 1.75 0.88
C GLU A 146 23.33 2.66 0.07
N ARG A 147 22.77 3.73 -0.51
CA ARG A 147 23.53 4.70 -1.31
C ARG A 147 24.32 5.66 -0.45
N GLU A 148 23.69 6.20 0.60
CA GLU A 148 24.32 7.06 1.59
C GLU A 148 25.53 6.38 2.25
N THR A 149 25.44 5.09 2.56
CA THR A 149 26.58 4.32 3.11
C THR A 149 27.75 4.26 2.13
N ARG A 150 27.48 4.28 0.81
CA ARG A 150 28.51 4.21 -0.24
C ARG A 150 29.19 5.54 -0.52
N ASP A 151 28.41 6.62 -0.61
CA ASP A 151 28.90 7.94 -1.07
C ASP A 151 28.88 9.05 0.00
N ARG A 152 28.42 8.74 1.22
CA ARG A 152 28.32 9.64 2.38
C ARG A 152 27.52 10.92 2.10
N THR A 153 26.60 10.87 1.15
CA THR A 153 25.75 12.00 0.79
C THR A 153 24.32 11.74 1.24
N ALA A 154 23.77 12.57 2.13
CA ALA A 154 22.38 12.46 2.56
C ALA A 154 21.42 12.58 1.37
N ARG A 155 20.52 11.60 1.21
CA ARG A 155 19.59 11.44 0.08
C ARG A 155 18.15 11.36 0.52
N TYR A 156 17.88 10.65 1.62
CA TYR A 156 16.51 10.41 2.09
C TYR A 156 15.78 11.71 2.47
N ALA A 157 16.38 12.51 3.36
CA ALA A 157 15.78 13.77 3.79
C ALA A 157 15.58 14.80 2.64
N PRO A 158 16.57 15.05 1.75
CA PRO A 158 16.36 15.88 0.57
C PRO A 158 15.25 15.37 -0.36
N TYR A 159 15.19 14.06 -0.59
CA TYR A 159 14.11 13.42 -1.34
C TYR A 159 12.74 13.69 -0.68
N GLN A 160 12.65 13.47 0.64
CA GLN A 160 11.44 13.73 1.43
C GLN A 160 11.01 15.21 1.46
N ALA A 161 11.92 16.14 1.19
CA ALA A 161 11.56 17.55 1.05
C ALA A 161 10.96 17.84 -0.34
N ALA A 162 11.49 17.20 -1.39
CA ALA A 162 11.11 17.45 -2.78
C ALA A 162 9.82 16.72 -3.22
N TRP A 163 9.56 15.50 -2.73
CA TRP A 163 8.42 14.68 -3.17
C TRP A 163 7.03 15.24 -2.82
N TYR A 164 6.94 16.20 -1.89
CA TYR A 164 5.68 16.87 -1.53
C TYR A 164 5.35 18.07 -2.43
N ALA A 165 6.13 18.36 -3.47
CA ALA A 165 5.95 19.53 -4.32
C ALA A 165 5.07 19.25 -5.56
N PRO A 166 3.95 19.98 -5.78
CA PRO A 166 2.98 19.73 -6.85
C PRO A 166 3.63 19.61 -8.24
N ALA A 167 3.13 18.69 -9.06
CA ALA A 167 3.72 18.38 -10.35
C ALA A 167 3.63 19.62 -11.27
N PRO A 168 4.73 20.02 -11.94
CA PRO A 168 4.77 21.26 -12.72
C PRO A 168 3.96 21.18 -14.02
N LYS A 169 3.52 19.98 -14.42
CA LYS A 169 2.81 19.71 -15.68
C LYS A 169 1.72 18.65 -15.48
N PRO A 170 0.69 18.62 -16.35
CA PRO A 170 -0.25 17.50 -16.39
C PRO A 170 0.46 16.17 -16.65
N VAL A 171 0.09 15.14 -15.90
CA VAL A 171 0.73 13.81 -15.98
C VAL A 171 0.35 13.08 -17.27
N GLN A 172 1.32 12.84 -18.14
CA GLN A 172 1.15 12.08 -19.39
C GLN A 172 1.65 10.64 -19.25
N ALA A 173 2.79 10.46 -18.59
CA ALA A 173 3.44 9.18 -18.34
C ALA A 173 3.66 8.94 -16.84
N PRO A 174 3.94 7.69 -16.39
CA PRO A 174 4.23 7.41 -14.99
C PRO A 174 5.33 8.27 -14.39
N GLU A 175 6.37 8.62 -15.16
CA GLU A 175 7.50 9.42 -14.70
C GLU A 175 7.13 10.88 -14.41
N ASP A 176 5.99 11.35 -14.92
CA ASP A 176 5.48 12.69 -14.67
C ASP A 176 4.71 12.78 -13.34
N ILE A 177 4.40 11.65 -12.70
CA ILE A 177 3.64 11.61 -11.44
C ILE A 177 4.46 12.29 -10.35
N GLY A 178 3.85 13.24 -9.65
CA GLY A 178 4.45 13.93 -8.52
C GLY A 178 4.79 12.98 -7.37
N ASN A 179 3.77 12.37 -6.77
CA ASN A 179 3.96 11.36 -5.73
C ASN A 179 4.03 9.94 -6.33
N LEU A 180 5.18 9.65 -6.94
CA LEU A 180 5.43 8.38 -7.63
C LEU A 180 5.47 7.18 -6.67
N GLU A 181 5.95 7.42 -5.45
CA GLU A 181 5.99 6.44 -4.36
C GLU A 181 4.58 5.94 -4.00
N GLU A 182 3.67 6.86 -3.77
CA GLU A 182 2.28 6.53 -3.47
C GLU A 182 1.55 5.90 -4.67
N ALA A 183 1.86 6.33 -5.90
CA ALA A 183 1.28 5.71 -7.09
C ALA A 183 1.76 4.25 -7.26
N ILE A 184 3.03 3.96 -6.99
CA ILE A 184 3.57 2.60 -6.98
C ILE A 184 2.96 1.78 -5.83
N ALA A 185 2.82 2.36 -4.64
CA ALA A 185 2.14 1.74 -3.51
C ALA A 185 0.68 1.33 -3.83
N ASN A 186 -0.08 2.22 -4.48
CA ASN A 186 -1.43 1.91 -4.98
C ASN A 186 -1.42 0.79 -6.02
N LEU A 187 -0.44 0.79 -6.92
CA LEU A 187 -0.27 -0.28 -7.90
C LEU A 187 0.04 -1.63 -7.24
N GLU A 188 0.94 -1.68 -6.25
CA GLU A 188 1.29 -2.91 -5.54
C GLU A 188 0.08 -3.49 -4.81
N ALA A 189 -0.69 -2.65 -4.10
CA ALA A 189 -1.91 -3.11 -3.46
C ALA A 189 -2.95 -3.63 -4.49
N PHE A 190 -3.09 -2.95 -5.63
CA PHE A 190 -3.93 -3.38 -6.73
C PHE A 190 -3.46 -4.72 -7.34
N ARG A 191 -2.15 -4.93 -7.50
CA ARG A 191 -1.56 -6.19 -7.99
C ARG A 191 -1.86 -7.35 -7.06
N SER A 192 -1.79 -7.15 -5.75
CA SER A 192 -2.15 -8.17 -4.75
C SER A 192 -3.59 -8.65 -4.93
N TYR A 193 -4.54 -7.74 -5.12
CA TYR A 193 -5.95 -8.08 -5.29
C TYR A 193 -6.28 -8.77 -6.62
N MET A 194 -5.52 -8.51 -7.67
CA MET A 194 -5.70 -9.19 -8.96
C MET A 194 -4.97 -10.54 -9.04
N ASN A 195 -4.21 -10.93 -8.02
CA ASN A 195 -3.49 -12.20 -8.05
C ASN A 195 -4.48 -13.38 -7.95
N PRO A 196 -4.53 -14.30 -8.93
CA PRO A 196 -5.45 -15.44 -8.88
C PRO A 196 -5.27 -16.31 -7.63
N THR A 197 -4.04 -16.51 -7.16
CA THR A 197 -3.78 -17.33 -5.97
C THR A 197 -4.34 -16.69 -4.70
N TYR A 198 -4.45 -15.37 -4.68
CA TYR A 198 -5.05 -14.62 -3.59
C TYR A 198 -6.56 -14.88 -3.54
N GLY A 199 -7.23 -14.79 -4.69
CA GLY A 199 -8.65 -15.13 -4.82
C GLY A 199 -8.95 -16.59 -4.45
N ASP A 200 -8.09 -17.53 -4.84
CA ASP A 200 -8.22 -18.94 -4.47
C ASP A 200 -8.11 -19.17 -2.95
N GLY A 201 -7.18 -18.47 -2.28
CA GLY A 201 -7.03 -18.52 -0.84
C GLY A 201 -8.28 -18.04 -0.10
N ILE A 202 -8.85 -16.92 -0.55
CA ILE A 202 -10.08 -16.39 0.02
C ILE A 202 -11.25 -17.35 -0.28
N ALA A 203 -11.30 -17.95 -1.47
CA ALA A 203 -12.38 -18.89 -1.85
C ALA A 203 -12.41 -20.15 -0.99
N ARG A 204 -11.24 -20.65 -0.57
CA ARG A 204 -11.14 -21.75 0.40
C ARG A 204 -11.75 -21.41 1.76
N LEU A 205 -11.69 -20.15 2.19
CA LEU A 205 -12.27 -19.73 3.48
C LEU A 205 -13.80 -19.82 3.49
N VAL A 206 -14.45 -19.72 2.33
CA VAL A 206 -15.92 -19.75 2.19
C VAL A 206 -16.46 -21.05 1.59
N GLU A 207 -15.58 -22.01 1.31
CA GLU A 207 -15.95 -23.31 0.75
C GLU A 207 -16.94 -24.06 1.66
N GLY A 208 -18.00 -24.63 1.06
CA GLY A 208 -19.06 -25.32 1.80
C GLY A 208 -20.01 -24.41 2.61
N ARG A 209 -19.79 -23.08 2.59
CA ARG A 209 -20.66 -22.07 3.21
C ARG A 209 -21.47 -21.24 2.21
N LEU A 210 -21.20 -21.42 0.92
CA LEU A 210 -21.93 -20.83 -0.20
C LEU A 210 -22.50 -21.95 -1.08
N ASP A 211 -23.62 -21.69 -1.74
CA ASP A 211 -24.11 -22.56 -2.83
C ASP A 211 -23.01 -22.76 -3.88
N PRO A 212 -22.71 -24.00 -4.33
CA PRO A 212 -21.70 -24.28 -5.34
C PRO A 212 -21.82 -23.45 -6.63
N ARG A 213 -23.04 -23.01 -6.99
CA ARG A 213 -23.29 -22.15 -8.16
C ARG A 213 -22.82 -20.71 -7.96
N ASN A 214 -22.72 -20.27 -6.71
CA ASN A 214 -22.32 -18.91 -6.33
C ASN A 214 -20.82 -18.79 -6.04
N VAL A 215 -20.12 -19.90 -5.79
CA VAL A 215 -18.68 -19.93 -5.55
C VAL A 215 -17.89 -19.32 -6.71
N GLU A 216 -18.30 -19.60 -7.95
CA GLU A 216 -17.64 -19.05 -9.15
C GLU A 216 -17.89 -17.54 -9.32
N GLU A 217 -19.07 -17.04 -8.93
CA GLU A 217 -19.35 -15.60 -8.91
C GLU A 217 -18.54 -14.89 -7.82
N TRP A 218 -18.39 -15.53 -6.67
CA TRP A 218 -17.57 -15.05 -5.57
C TRP A 218 -16.08 -15.01 -5.95
N LYS A 219 -15.56 -16.07 -6.58
CA LYS A 219 -14.21 -16.06 -7.18
C LYS A 219 -14.09 -14.97 -8.24
N ALA A 220 -15.08 -14.80 -9.12
CA ALA A 220 -15.05 -13.77 -10.15
C ALA A 220 -15.07 -12.34 -9.58
N PHE A 221 -15.66 -12.12 -8.40
CA PHE A 221 -15.61 -10.82 -7.72
C PHE A 221 -14.16 -10.44 -7.34
N PHE A 222 -13.39 -11.40 -6.80
CA PHE A 222 -11.99 -11.21 -6.41
C PHE A 222 -11.01 -11.35 -7.60
N VAL A 223 -11.03 -12.49 -8.30
CA VAL A 223 -10.15 -12.84 -9.42
C VAL A 223 -10.43 -12.01 -10.67
N GLY A 224 -11.69 -11.63 -10.91
CA GLY A 224 -12.10 -10.87 -12.09
C GLY A 224 -11.82 -9.38 -12.03
N GLY A 225 -11.14 -8.91 -10.97
CA GLY A 225 -10.75 -7.51 -10.79
C GLY A 225 -11.89 -6.58 -10.40
N ARG A 226 -13.11 -7.07 -10.12
CA ARG A 226 -14.24 -6.22 -9.72
C ARG A 226 -14.01 -5.59 -8.36
N PHE A 227 -13.57 -6.37 -7.37
CA PHE A 227 -13.15 -5.83 -6.08
C PHE A 227 -12.02 -4.82 -6.24
N ALA A 228 -10.98 -5.16 -7.02
CA ALA A 228 -9.88 -4.25 -7.30
C ALA A 228 -10.34 -2.95 -7.99
N VAL A 229 -11.37 -2.99 -8.83
CA VAL A 229 -12.00 -1.80 -9.45
C VAL A 229 -12.83 -0.99 -8.46
N GLU A 230 -13.61 -1.62 -7.57
CA GLU A 230 -14.34 -0.91 -6.52
C GLU A 230 -13.38 -0.23 -5.55
N MET A 231 -12.28 -0.91 -5.18
CA MET A 231 -11.22 -0.33 -4.37
C MET A 231 -10.48 0.78 -5.12
N ALA A 232 -10.14 0.56 -6.38
CA ALA A 232 -9.60 1.61 -7.23
C ALA A 232 -10.56 2.79 -7.30
N ASN A 233 -11.87 2.62 -7.37
CA ASN A 233 -12.86 3.72 -7.36
C ASN A 233 -12.97 4.41 -5.99
N LEU A 234 -12.82 3.68 -4.89
CA LEU A 234 -12.77 4.25 -3.55
C LEU A 234 -11.55 5.17 -3.40
N PHE A 235 -10.40 4.74 -3.94
CA PHE A 235 -9.13 5.48 -3.86
C PHE A 235 -8.91 6.49 -5.01
N SER A 236 -9.55 6.30 -6.18
CA SER A 236 -9.35 7.12 -7.40
C SER A 236 -10.19 8.38 -7.44
N ARG A 237 -11.01 8.67 -6.42
CA ARG A 237 -11.67 9.98 -6.28
C ARG A 237 -10.69 11.15 -6.06
N GLN A 238 -9.40 10.87 -6.05
CA GLN A 238 -8.34 11.87 -6.05
C GLN A 238 -8.24 12.54 -7.43
N PRO A 239 -8.02 13.86 -7.51
CA PRO A 239 -7.87 14.57 -8.78
C PRO A 239 -6.75 13.96 -9.63
N ALA A 240 -6.96 13.89 -10.95
CA ALA A 240 -5.97 13.39 -11.90
C ALA A 240 -4.67 14.20 -11.78
N GLY A 241 -3.55 13.52 -11.54
CA GLY A 241 -2.21 14.08 -11.74
C GLY A 241 -1.26 14.09 -10.54
N TRP A 242 -1.70 13.87 -9.29
CA TRP A 242 -0.75 13.83 -8.16
C TRP A 242 -0.33 12.41 -7.75
N LYS A 243 -1.27 11.46 -7.79
CA LYS A 243 -1.14 10.07 -7.32
C LYS A 243 -1.74 9.05 -8.32
N ASP A 244 -1.86 9.44 -9.59
CA ASP A 244 -2.64 8.71 -10.60
C ASP A 244 -1.97 7.40 -11.02
N PHE A 245 -2.17 6.34 -10.22
CA PHE A 245 -1.62 5.03 -10.49
C PHE A 245 -2.23 4.38 -11.74
N ALA A 246 -3.35 4.90 -12.28
CA ALA A 246 -3.94 4.38 -13.52
C ALA A 246 -2.99 4.54 -14.71
N LYS A 247 -1.99 5.42 -14.62
CA LYS A 247 -0.90 5.55 -15.60
C LYS A 247 -0.01 4.30 -15.70
N PHE A 248 -0.06 3.41 -14.71
CA PHE A 248 0.60 2.10 -14.76
C PHE A 248 -0.29 0.99 -15.32
N LEU A 249 -1.54 1.30 -15.65
CA LEU A 249 -2.53 0.31 -16.05
C LEU A 249 -2.81 0.37 -17.55
N ASN A 250 -2.91 -0.80 -18.16
CA ASN A 250 -3.56 -0.96 -19.44
C ASN A 250 -5.08 -1.04 -19.22
N ARG A 251 -5.83 -0.14 -19.85
CA ARG A 251 -7.29 -0.17 -19.85
C ARG A 251 -7.80 -0.86 -21.11
N LYS A 252 -8.47 -2.01 -20.96
CA LYS A 252 -9.21 -2.66 -22.04
C LYS A 252 -10.70 -2.39 -21.87
N THR A 253 -11.33 -1.91 -22.94
CA THR A 253 -12.78 -1.72 -22.99
C THR A 253 -13.35 -2.78 -23.92
N SER A 254 -14.19 -3.67 -23.42
CA SER A 254 -14.96 -4.60 -24.25
C SER A 254 -16.43 -4.22 -24.23
N VAL A 255 -17.05 -4.25 -25.41
CA VAL A 255 -18.50 -4.05 -25.56
C VAL A 255 -19.11 -5.42 -25.77
N GLY A 256 -19.93 -5.86 -24.82
CA GLY A 256 -20.65 -7.13 -24.93
C GLY A 256 -21.79 -7.05 -25.95
N SER A 257 -22.30 -8.21 -26.36
CA SER A 257 -23.44 -8.34 -27.30
C SER A 257 -24.75 -7.71 -26.80
N THR A 258 -24.82 -7.30 -25.53
CA THR A 258 -25.98 -6.70 -24.87
C THR A 258 -25.77 -5.24 -24.43
N ASN A 259 -24.89 -4.48 -25.09
CA ASN A 259 -24.58 -3.06 -24.80
C ASN A 259 -23.96 -2.77 -23.41
N TYR A 260 -23.50 -3.79 -22.69
CA TYR A 260 -22.69 -3.58 -21.48
C TYR A 260 -21.24 -3.29 -21.87
N VAL A 261 -20.74 -2.13 -21.43
CA VAL A 261 -19.32 -1.78 -21.51
C VAL A 261 -18.61 -2.37 -20.30
N ARG A 262 -17.73 -3.36 -20.52
CA ARG A 262 -16.85 -3.90 -19.48
C ARG A 262 -15.48 -3.24 -19.59
N ILE A 263 -15.07 -2.56 -18.52
CA ILE A 263 -13.72 -2.02 -18.39
C ILE A 263 -12.89 -3.02 -17.58
N GLN A 264 -11.76 -3.45 -18.13
CA GLN A 264 -10.79 -4.28 -17.45
C GLN A 264 -9.47 -3.51 -17.34
N TYR A 265 -8.86 -3.57 -16.16
CA TYR A 265 -7.53 -3.03 -15.91
C TYR A 265 -6.56 -4.18 -15.76
N SER A 266 -5.39 -4.07 -16.37
CA SER A 266 -4.24 -4.92 -16.09
C SER A 266 -3.03 -4.03 -15.89
N TYR A 267 -2.12 -4.38 -14.98
CA TYR A 267 -0.90 -3.59 -14.84
C TYR A 267 0.03 -3.78 -16.05
N ASN A 268 0.88 -2.79 -16.30
CA ASN A 268 1.90 -2.82 -17.35
C ASN A 268 3.29 -2.91 -16.69
N PRO A 269 4.00 -4.04 -16.80
CA PRO A 269 5.33 -4.22 -16.20
C PRO A 269 6.35 -3.19 -16.67
N ASP A 270 6.29 -2.77 -17.94
CA ASP A 270 7.25 -1.81 -18.50
C ASP A 270 7.01 -0.40 -17.93
N LEU A 271 5.75 -0.01 -17.77
CA LEU A 271 5.39 1.27 -17.14
C LEU A 271 5.77 1.28 -15.66
N LEU A 272 5.60 0.15 -14.96
CA LEU A 272 6.05 -0.01 -13.58
C LEU A 272 7.57 0.14 -13.48
N GLU A 273 8.32 -0.56 -14.33
CA GLU A 273 9.78 -0.47 -14.34
C GLU A 273 10.27 0.96 -14.62
N ARG A 274 9.63 1.65 -15.55
CA ARG A 274 9.88 3.07 -15.84
C ARG A 274 9.67 3.95 -14.61
N GLY A 275 8.54 3.80 -13.92
CA GLY A 275 8.26 4.53 -12.68
C GLY A 275 9.25 4.18 -11.55
N GLN A 276 9.60 2.92 -11.36
CA GLN A 276 10.57 2.50 -10.34
C GLN A 276 11.97 3.05 -10.61
N ARG A 277 12.41 3.06 -11.88
CA ARG A 277 13.67 3.70 -12.26
C ARG A 277 13.65 5.21 -12.04
N GLU A 278 12.54 5.86 -12.37
CA GLU A 278 12.37 7.29 -12.09
C GLU A 278 12.42 7.58 -10.59
N LEU A 279 11.74 6.77 -9.77
CA LEU A 279 11.79 6.89 -8.31
C LEU A 279 13.24 6.71 -7.80
N ALA A 280 13.95 5.69 -8.28
CA ALA A 280 15.36 5.50 -7.96
C ALA A 280 16.22 6.70 -8.36
N ARG A 281 15.95 7.31 -9.52
CA ARG A 281 16.64 8.52 -9.99
C ARG A 281 16.37 9.71 -9.06
N ARG A 282 15.10 9.93 -8.66
CA ARG A 282 14.73 11.01 -7.73
C ARG A 282 15.42 10.88 -6.38
N ILE A 283 15.51 9.66 -5.84
CA ILE A 283 16.27 9.37 -4.60
C ILE A 283 17.77 9.64 -4.79
N ALA A 284 18.31 9.42 -6.00
CA ALA A 284 19.71 9.69 -6.32
C ALA A 284 20.03 11.19 -6.51
N GLY A 285 19.03 12.05 -6.69
CA GLY A 285 19.24 13.45 -7.06
C GLY A 285 19.86 13.64 -8.46
N GLU A 286 20.05 14.90 -8.86
CA GLU A 286 20.46 15.30 -10.22
C GLU A 286 21.84 14.75 -10.66
N ALA A 287 22.70 14.34 -9.72
CA ALA A 287 24.04 13.84 -9.98
C ALA A 287 24.09 12.44 -10.66
N ALA A 288 22.96 11.74 -10.78
CA ALA A 288 22.90 10.37 -11.31
C ALA A 288 22.62 10.26 -12.81
N THR A 289 22.66 11.35 -13.57
CA THR A 289 22.45 11.32 -15.03
C THR A 289 23.69 10.79 -15.73
N GLY A 290 23.72 9.49 -16.07
CA GLY A 290 24.80 8.96 -16.91
C GLY A 290 24.82 7.46 -17.14
N GLU A 291 24.34 6.65 -16.18
CA GLU A 291 24.40 5.18 -16.29
C GLU A 291 23.01 4.55 -16.18
N ALA A 292 22.74 3.56 -17.04
CA ALA A 292 21.57 2.71 -16.94
C ALA A 292 21.69 1.83 -15.69
N GLN A 293 21.24 2.34 -14.55
CA GLN A 293 21.26 1.56 -13.31
C GLN A 293 20.20 0.45 -13.37
N PRO A 294 20.54 -0.78 -12.92
CA PRO A 294 19.54 -1.82 -12.71
C PRO A 294 18.45 -1.31 -11.76
N ASN A 295 17.20 -1.73 -11.98
CA ASN A 295 16.07 -1.30 -11.17
C ASN A 295 16.19 -1.89 -9.74
N PRO A 296 16.45 -1.06 -8.71
CA PRO A 296 16.70 -1.56 -7.34
C PRO A 296 15.42 -2.09 -6.67
N PHE A 297 14.25 -1.84 -7.24
CA PHE A 297 12.96 -2.31 -6.74
C PHE A 297 12.58 -3.70 -7.27
N ARG A 298 13.37 -4.30 -8.18
CA ARG A 298 13.13 -5.67 -8.67
C ARG A 298 13.51 -6.74 -7.65
N ASP A 299 14.28 -6.41 -6.62
CA ASP A 299 14.72 -7.38 -5.62
C ASP A 299 13.58 -7.70 -4.64
N THR A 300 12.92 -8.84 -4.86
CA THR A 300 11.74 -9.30 -4.11
C THR A 300 12.07 -9.83 -2.71
N GLY A 301 13.35 -9.89 -2.34
CA GLY A 301 13.85 -10.39 -1.06
C GLY A 301 13.84 -9.39 0.11
N SER A 302 13.37 -8.15 -0.11
CA SER A 302 13.30 -7.16 0.98
C SER A 302 12.38 -7.64 2.10
N GLU A 303 12.91 -7.70 3.31
CA GLU A 303 12.18 -8.16 4.48
C GLU A 303 11.00 -7.25 4.80
N THR A 304 9.90 -7.83 5.28
CA THR A 304 8.74 -7.04 5.73
C THR A 304 9.11 -6.31 7.02
N PRO A 305 8.92 -4.98 7.10
CA PRO A 305 9.13 -4.24 8.34
C PRO A 305 8.30 -4.84 9.48
N ARG A 306 8.78 -4.69 10.72
CA ARG A 306 7.97 -5.04 11.91
C ARG A 306 6.63 -4.31 11.85
N VAL A 307 5.57 -4.98 12.27
CA VAL A 307 4.25 -4.36 12.36
C VAL A 307 3.88 -4.16 13.83
N TYR A 308 3.30 -3.00 14.13
CA TYR A 308 2.81 -2.64 15.44
C TYR A 308 1.36 -2.20 15.34
N LEU A 309 0.57 -2.52 16.37
CA LEU A 309 -0.80 -2.04 16.55
C LEU A 309 -0.82 -0.91 17.58
N LEU A 310 -1.53 0.17 17.24
CA LEU A 310 -1.71 1.41 18.01
C LEU A 310 -3.16 1.66 18.39
#